data_AF-A0A8S3CHQ6-F1
#
_entry.id   AF-A0A8S3CHQ6-F1
#
_cell.length_a   1.000
_cell.length_b   1.000
_cell.length_c   1.000
_cell.angle_alpha   90.00
_cell.angle_beta   90.00
_cell.angle_gamma   90.00
#
_symmetry.space_group_name_H-M   'P 1'
#
loop_
_entity.id
_entity.type
_entity.pdbx_description
1 polymer ?
#
loop_
_entity_poly.entity_id
_entity_poly.type
_entity_poly.pdbx_seq_one_letter_code
_entity_poly.pdbx_strand_id
1 'polypeptide(L)' 'ALIESIEGKQGKPRLKPPFPADIGLFGCPTTVTNVETVAVAPEICRRGGDWFASFGRERNRGTK' A
#
# COMPACT_ATOMS: atom_id res chain seq x y z
N ALA A 1 -7.54 -11.94 0.64
CA ALA A 1 -7.90 -11.90 -0.79
C ALA A 1 -6.64 -11.86 -1.65
N LEU A 2 -5.95 -10.72 -1.83
CA LEU A 2 -4.73 -10.68 -2.66
C LEU A 2 -3.61 -11.60 -2.14
N ILE A 3 -3.34 -11.57 -0.83
CA ILE A 3 -2.33 -12.42 -0.18
C ILE A 3 -2.66 -13.91 -0.35
N GLU A 4 -3.89 -14.32 -0.01
CA GLU A 4 -4.36 -15.71 -0.16
C GLU A 4 -4.29 -16.21 -1.61
N SER A 5 -4.61 -15.34 -2.57
CA SER A 5 -4.52 -15.67 -3.99
C SER A 5 -3.09 -15.89 -4.46
N ILE A 6 -2.13 -15.12 -3.93
CA ILE A 6 -0.70 -15.31 -4.22
C ILE A 6 -0.16 -16.57 -3.54
N GLU A 7 -0.71 -16.94 -2.38
CA GLU A 7 -0.39 -18.18 -1.68
C GLU A 7 -1.03 -19.44 -2.30
N GLY A 8 -1.74 -19.32 -3.43
CA GLY A 8 -2.37 -20.45 -4.12
C GLY A 8 -3.63 -20.99 -3.46
N LYS A 9 -4.19 -20.26 -2.48
CA LYS A 9 -5.45 -20.60 -1.80
C LYS A 9 -6.62 -19.89 -2.48
N GLN A 10 -7.85 -20.32 -2.16
CA GLN A 10 -9.03 -19.57 -2.59
C GLN A 10 -8.93 -18.12 -2.08
N GLY A 11 -9.10 -17.14 -2.96
CA GLY A 11 -8.92 -15.70 -2.71
C GLY A 11 -9.91 -15.05 -1.74
N LYS A 12 -10.33 -15.75 -0.69
CA LYS A 12 -11.23 -15.25 0.35
C LYS A 12 -10.49 -14.20 1.21
N PRO A 13 -11.16 -13.14 1.69
CA PRO A 13 -10.61 -12.24 2.70
C PRO A 13 -10.33 -13.02 4.00
N ARG A 14 -9.14 -12.87 4.60
CA ARG A 14 -8.89 -13.35 5.96
C ARG A 14 -9.70 -12.49 6.95
N LEU A 15 -10.24 -13.08 8.01
CA LEU A 15 -10.78 -12.32 9.14
C LEU A 15 -9.63 -11.54 9.81
N LYS A 16 -9.85 -10.26 10.07
CA LYS A 16 -8.99 -9.45 10.94
C LYS A 16 -9.53 -9.60 12.37
N PRO A 17 -8.72 -9.87 13.41
CA PRO A 17 -7.26 -10.07 13.44
C PRO A 17 -6.81 -11.50 13.06
N PRO A 18 -5.56 -11.70 12.56
CA PRO A 18 -4.43 -10.74 12.47
C PRO A 18 -4.44 -9.86 11.20
N PHE A 19 -3.78 -8.69 11.27
CA PHE A 19 -3.63 -7.81 10.12
C PHE A 19 -2.46 -8.27 9.22
N PRO A 20 -2.52 -8.04 7.89
CA PRO A 20 -1.43 -8.37 6.97
C PRO A 20 -0.07 -7.74 7.32
N ALA A 21 -0.10 -6.56 7.95
CA ALA A 21 1.09 -5.87 8.42
C ALA A 21 1.87 -6.70 9.46
N ASP A 22 1.16 -7.52 10.25
CA ASP A 22 1.76 -8.40 11.26
C ASP A 22 2.01 -9.80 10.69
N ILE A 23 1.00 -10.40 10.04
CA ILE A 23 1.07 -11.76 9.45
C ILE A 23 0.40 -11.73 8.07
N GLY A 24 1.21 -11.49 7.05
CA GLY A 24 0.80 -11.30 5.67
C GLY A 24 1.15 -12.49 4.78
N LEU A 25 1.94 -12.22 3.74
CA LEU A 25 2.30 -13.18 2.70
C LEU A 25 3.26 -14.24 3.23
N PHE A 26 2.90 -15.52 3.06
CA PHE A 26 3.65 -16.67 3.57
C PHE A 26 3.91 -16.63 5.10
N GLY A 27 3.05 -15.92 5.85
CA GLY A 27 3.24 -15.71 7.28
C GLY A 27 4.26 -14.63 7.64
N CYS A 28 4.84 -13.95 6.66
CA CYS A 28 5.74 -12.81 6.86
C CYS A 28 4.96 -11.49 6.93
N PRO A 29 5.44 -10.47 7.66
CA PRO A 29 4.89 -9.11 7.63
C PRO A 29 4.78 -8.58 6.20
N THR A 30 3.60 -8.11 5.77
CA THR A 30 3.41 -7.61 4.39
C THR A 30 2.38 -6.48 4.32
N THR A 31 2.76 -5.37 3.71
CA THR A 31 1.84 -4.27 3.39
C THR A 31 1.41 -4.36 1.93
N VAL A 32 0.10 -4.43 1.69
CA VAL A 32 -0.45 -4.39 0.32
C VAL A 32 -0.72 -2.94 -0.06
N THR A 33 -0.04 -2.45 -1.10
CA THR A 33 -0.16 -1.09 -1.61
C THR A 33 -0.69 -1.08 -3.04
N ASN A 34 -1.50 -0.08 -3.39
CA ASN A 34 -1.92 0.14 -4.78
C ASN A 34 -0.70 0.55 -5.64
N VAL A 35 -0.70 0.12 -6.91
CA VAL A 35 0.34 0.45 -7.90
C VAL A 35 0.55 1.95 -8.02
N GLU A 36 -0.52 2.76 -8.05
CA GLU A 36 -0.41 4.22 -8.17
C GLU A 36 0.38 4.82 -7.00
N THR A 37 0.15 4.33 -5.77
CA THR A 37 0.88 4.77 -4.57
C THR A 37 2.37 4.40 -4.64
N VAL A 38 2.70 3.20 -5.13
CA VAL A 38 4.10 2.77 -5.27
C VAL A 38 4.79 3.52 -6.41
N ALA A 39 4.08 3.82 -7.49
CA ALA A 39 4.62 4.49 -8.67
C ALA A 39 5.00 5.95 -8.39
N VAL A 40 4.25 6.65 -7.52
CA VAL A 40 4.58 8.03 -7.15
C VAL A 40 5.72 8.12 -6.12
N ALA A 41 5.98 7.06 -5.34
CA ALA A 41 6.97 7.08 -4.26
C ALA A 41 8.40 7.45 -4.72
N PRO A 42 8.96 6.91 -5.83
CA PRO A 42 10.28 7.33 -6.31
C PRO A 42 10.35 8.82 -6.64
N GLU A 43 9.29 9.40 -7.21
CA GLU A 43 9.29 10.80 -7.61
C GLU A 43 9.17 11.73 -6.40
N ILE A 44 8.38 11.32 -5.41
CA ILE A 44 8.33 11.98 -4.10
C ILE A 44 9.70 11.94 -3.43
N CYS A 45 10.40 10.79 -3.46
CA CYS A 45 11.74 10.68 -2.89
C CYS A 45 12.77 11.56 -3.63
N ARG A 46 12.65 11.75 -4.94
CA ARG A 46 13.58 12.57 -5.73
C ARG A 46 13.34 14.07 -5.59
N ARG A 47 12.08 14.50 -5.57
CA ARG A 47 11.70 15.93 -5.57
C ARG A 47 11.40 16.47 -4.17
N GLY A 48 11.26 15.59 -3.18
CA GLY A 48 10.93 15.92 -1.80
C GLY A 48 9.44 15.81 -1.50
N GLY A 49 9.12 15.51 -0.22
CA GLY A 49 7.74 15.41 0.27
C GLY A 49 6.98 16.73 0.16
N ASP A 50 7.65 17.86 0.40
CA ASP A 50 7.05 19.20 0.32
C ASP A 50 6.59 19.54 -1.10
N TRP A 51 7.35 19.11 -2.12
CA TRP A 51 6.96 19.26 -3.51
C TRP A 51 5.65 18.52 -3.79
N PHE A 52 5.52 17.28 -3.35
CA PHE A 52 4.29 16.51 -3.54
C PHE A 52 3.12 17.07 -2.70
N ALA A 53 3.40 17.55 -1.48
CA ALA A 53 2.43 18.18 -0.59
C ALA A 53 1.99 19.58 -1.06
N SER A 54 2.69 20.19 -2.01
CA SER A 54 2.27 21.46 -2.63
C SER A 54 1.02 21.30 -3.51
N PHE A 55 0.73 20.08 -3.97
CA PHE A 55 -0.47 19.77 -4.74
C PHE A 55 -1.62 19.33 -3.84
N GLY A 56 -2.83 19.80 -4.12
CA GLY A 56 -4.06 19.41 -3.42
C GLY A 56 -4.44 20.28 -2.22
N ARG A 57 -5.38 19.79 -1.40
CA ARG A 57 -5.95 20.50 -0.24
C ARG A 57 -5.42 19.93 1.07
N GLU A 58 -5.60 20.67 2.17
CA GLU A 58 -5.18 20.18 3.48
C GLU A 58 -5.80 18.80 3.77
N ARG A 59 -4.97 17.82 4.16
CA ARG A 59 -5.29 16.38 4.31
C ARG A 59 -5.56 15.57 3.03
N ASN A 60 -5.54 16.18 1.84
CA ASN A 60 -5.57 15.47 0.56
C ASN A 60 -4.50 16.05 -0.38
N ARG A 61 -3.31 15.47 -0.32
CA ARG A 61 -2.14 15.90 -1.09
C ARG A 61 -1.87 14.96 -2.25
N GLY A 62 -1.45 15.53 -3.37
CA GLY A 62 -1.07 14.79 -4.57
C GLY A 62 -1.73 15.34 -5.82
N THR A 63 -1.51 14.63 -6.92
CA THR A 63 -1.89 15.06 -8.27
C THR A 63 -3.20 14.42 -8.74
N LYS A 64 -4.06 13.98 -7.82
CA LYS A 64 -5.34 13.32 -8.07
C LYS A 64 -6.48 14.05 -7.39
#